data_AF-A0AA37SZ30-F1
#
_entry.id   AF-A0AA37SZ30-F1
#
_cell.length_a   1.000
_cell.length_b   1.000
_cell.length_c   1.000
_cell.angle_alpha   90.00
_cell.angle_beta   90.00
_cell.angle_gamma   90.00
#
_symmetry.space_group_name_H-M   'P 1'
#
loop_
_entity.id
_entity.type
_entity.pdbx_description
1 polymer ?
#
loop_
_entity_poly.entity_id
_entity_poly.type
_entity_poly.pdbx_seq_one_letter_code
_entity_poly.pdbx_strand_id
1 'polypeptide(L)'
;MKFNKVTKASLSGLILMFGASSYAAPVMWETDFGTELADLTGEDDAFSTVSLSFMFPYAGESYNEFAVGTNGGIQATDNLGLAGNDDDIDYDLWADLDEFLGDGTPLFSAFGTDLSLEDNGTIHFNDFGDRAVFTWNEVGSALELDHLASFQIQLFEMGQILFSYNGIFDDAGESPFDSLDEGIVTGISAGDYGPLALHDLSSDSSNTANTVFEQWCYDTEDSCEQFTGLDNSAFDLDQMSILFTPNGNGFDVSTVNQVSAPSSVLFSSIALLGLAFAGRKKLIG
;
A
#
# COMPACT_ATOMS: atom_id res chain seq x y z
N MET A 1 -39.52 -66.56 5.05
CA MET A 1 -38.57 -66.04 6.06
C MET A 1 -37.24 -65.76 5.36
N LYS A 2 -36.96 -64.49 5.01
CA LYS A 2 -35.64 -64.03 4.53
C LYS A 2 -35.48 -62.60 5.05
N PHE A 3 -34.54 -62.41 5.97
CA PHE A 3 -34.13 -61.11 6.49
C PHE A 3 -32.74 -60.76 5.93
N ASN A 4 -32.45 -59.46 5.95
CA ASN A 4 -31.14 -58.79 5.89
C ASN A 4 -30.74 -58.26 4.50
N LYS A 5 -30.12 -57.08 4.36
CA LYS A 5 -29.44 -56.20 5.34
C LYS A 5 -29.43 -54.77 4.74
N VAL A 6 -29.81 -53.75 5.50
CA VAL A 6 -29.68 -52.34 5.08
C VAL A 6 -28.35 -51.81 5.63
N THR A 7 -27.40 -51.51 4.74
CA THR A 7 -26.10 -50.93 5.08
C THR A 7 -26.28 -49.41 5.21
N LYS A 8 -26.06 -48.87 6.41
CA LYS A 8 -26.04 -47.41 6.64
C LYS A 8 -24.64 -46.90 6.28
N ALA A 9 -24.55 -46.07 5.23
CA ALA A 9 -23.35 -45.29 4.95
C ALA A 9 -23.30 -44.12 5.94
N SER A 10 -22.20 -44.00 6.69
CA SER A 10 -21.91 -42.87 7.57
C SER A 10 -21.17 -41.82 6.75
N LEU A 11 -21.80 -40.67 6.53
CA LEU A 11 -21.20 -39.51 5.89
C LEU A 11 -20.45 -38.70 6.96
N SER A 12 -19.14 -38.86 7.05
CA SER A 12 -18.29 -38.01 7.88
C SER A 12 -18.01 -36.72 7.12
N GLY A 13 -18.68 -35.63 7.50
CA GLY A 13 -18.37 -34.29 6.99
C GLY A 13 -17.09 -33.77 7.63
N LEU A 14 -16.03 -33.65 6.83
CA LEU A 14 -14.83 -32.88 7.20
C LEU A 14 -15.15 -31.41 6.96
N ILE A 15 -15.30 -30.63 8.03
CA ILE A 15 -15.37 -29.18 7.95
C ILE A 15 -13.92 -28.69 7.96
N LEU A 16 -13.43 -28.27 6.79
CA LEU A 16 -12.21 -27.47 6.69
C LEU A 16 -12.57 -26.06 7.14
N MET A 17 -12.10 -25.66 8.31
CA MET A 17 -12.11 -24.25 8.70
C MET A 17 -10.86 -23.62 8.08
N PHE A 18 -11.04 -22.91 6.97
CA PHE A 18 -10.04 -21.96 6.51
C PHE A 18 -10.15 -20.75 7.43
N GLY A 19 -9.15 -20.56 8.29
CA GLY A 19 -9.00 -19.31 9.03
C GLY A 19 -8.41 -18.29 8.08
N ALA A 20 -9.22 -17.35 7.62
CA ALA A 20 -8.68 -16.13 7.04
C ALA A 20 -7.95 -15.39 8.16
N SER A 21 -6.65 -15.18 8.00
CA SER A 21 -5.90 -14.26 8.86
C SER A 21 -6.33 -12.86 8.45
N SER A 22 -7.22 -12.22 9.20
CA SER A 22 -7.41 -10.78 9.03
C SER A 22 -6.22 -10.09 9.68
N TYR A 23 -5.32 -9.53 8.88
CA TYR A 23 -4.31 -8.61 9.38
C TYR A 23 -5.02 -7.37 9.94
N ALA A 24 -4.45 -6.78 10.98
CA ALA A 24 -4.98 -5.55 11.56
C ALA A 24 -4.42 -4.39 10.75
N ALA A 25 -5.29 -3.43 10.38
CA ALA A 25 -4.84 -2.25 9.64
C ALA A 25 -3.75 -1.48 10.39
N PRO A 26 -2.89 -0.73 9.67
CA PRO A 26 -1.80 0.02 10.25
C PRO A 26 -2.17 0.87 11.48
N VAL A 27 -1.24 1.08 12.43
CA VAL A 27 -1.54 1.81 13.69
C VAL A 27 -1.98 3.24 13.39
N MET A 28 -1.57 3.78 12.24
CA MET A 28 -1.87 5.12 11.77
C MET A 28 -2.60 5.12 10.42
N TRP A 29 -3.35 4.05 10.10
CA TRP A 29 -4.21 4.00 8.92
C TRP A 29 -5.41 4.94 9.06
N GLU A 30 -5.61 5.84 8.10
CA GLU A 30 -6.82 6.66 8.02
C GLU A 30 -7.96 5.86 7.41
N THR A 31 -9.14 5.87 8.02
CA THR A 31 -10.32 5.14 7.53
C THR A 31 -11.34 6.03 6.83
N ASP A 32 -11.25 7.34 7.02
CA ASP A 32 -12.01 8.35 6.29
C ASP A 32 -11.17 8.83 5.10
N PHE A 33 -11.23 8.09 3.99
CA PHE A 33 -10.43 8.38 2.79
C PHE A 33 -10.77 9.71 2.11
N GLY A 34 -11.94 10.29 2.42
CA GLY A 34 -12.37 11.56 1.84
C GLY A 34 -13.06 11.38 0.49
N THR A 35 -12.67 12.22 -0.47
CA THR A 35 -13.28 12.26 -1.81
C THR A 35 -12.42 11.46 -2.79
N GLU A 36 -13.05 10.58 -3.55
CA GLU A 36 -12.44 9.92 -4.71
C GLU A 36 -12.01 10.98 -5.74
N LEU A 37 -10.78 10.83 -6.26
CA LEU A 37 -10.28 11.59 -7.40
C LEU A 37 -10.79 10.95 -8.69
N ALA A 38 -12.07 11.20 -8.99
CA ALA A 38 -12.79 10.51 -10.06
C ALA A 38 -12.20 10.68 -11.48
N ASP A 39 -11.34 11.68 -11.70
CA ASP A 39 -10.61 11.87 -12.96
C ASP A 39 -9.49 10.82 -13.15
N LEU A 40 -9.14 10.04 -12.12
CA LEU A 40 -8.18 8.93 -12.18
C LEU A 40 -8.86 7.55 -12.27
N THR A 41 -10.18 7.48 -12.15
CA THR A 41 -10.90 6.20 -12.13
C THR A 41 -10.98 5.61 -13.54
N GLY A 42 -10.46 4.40 -13.72
CA GLY A 42 -10.39 3.76 -15.04
C GLY A 42 -9.20 4.22 -15.88
N GLU A 43 -8.25 4.93 -15.29
CA GLU A 43 -7.06 5.45 -15.97
C GLU A 43 -5.80 4.65 -15.59
N ASP A 44 -4.80 4.82 -16.43
CA ASP A 44 -3.43 4.31 -16.31
C ASP A 44 -2.51 5.46 -16.75
N ASP A 45 -1.34 5.59 -16.13
CA ASP A 45 -0.42 6.72 -16.38
C ASP A 45 -1.10 8.10 -16.35
N ALA A 46 -1.81 8.39 -15.26
CA ALA A 46 -2.57 9.63 -15.10
C ALA A 46 -2.33 10.31 -13.76
N PHE A 47 -2.51 11.64 -13.71
CA PHE A 47 -2.52 12.39 -12.47
C PHE A 47 -3.70 13.36 -12.34
N SER A 48 -3.99 13.73 -11.09
CA SER A 48 -4.90 14.80 -10.74
C SER A 48 -4.26 15.72 -9.72
N THR A 49 -4.50 17.03 -9.82
CA THR A 49 -3.99 18.00 -8.84
C THR A 49 -4.98 18.22 -7.70
N VAL A 50 -4.45 18.38 -6.49
CA VAL A 50 -5.20 18.74 -5.29
C VAL A 50 -4.49 19.86 -4.54
N SER A 51 -5.25 20.69 -3.83
CA SER A 51 -4.69 21.74 -2.97
C SER A 51 -4.88 21.40 -1.50
N LEU A 52 -3.84 21.63 -0.71
CA LEU A 52 -3.86 21.58 0.74
C LEU A 52 -4.39 22.89 1.33
N SER A 53 -5.10 22.79 2.45
CA SER A 53 -5.58 23.91 3.25
C SER A 53 -4.51 24.55 4.13
N PHE A 54 -3.31 23.95 4.17
CA PHE A 54 -2.12 24.41 4.88
C PHE A 54 -0.89 24.42 3.97
N MET A 55 0.17 25.11 4.40
CA MET A 55 1.47 25.08 3.73
C MET A 55 2.30 23.93 4.30
N PHE A 56 2.67 22.97 3.45
CA PHE A 56 3.54 21.85 3.78
C PHE A 56 5.02 22.25 3.60
N PRO A 57 5.84 22.28 4.67
CA PRO A 57 7.25 22.62 4.58
C PRO A 57 8.08 21.41 4.17
N TYR A 58 8.90 21.54 3.12
CA TYR A 58 9.80 20.48 2.68
C TYR A 58 11.03 21.05 1.94
N ALA A 59 12.21 20.49 2.21
CA ALA A 59 13.48 20.88 1.59
C ALA A 59 13.79 22.41 1.61
N GLY A 60 13.25 23.15 2.60
CA GLY A 60 13.45 24.59 2.75
C GLY A 60 12.41 25.47 2.06
N GLU A 61 11.49 24.87 1.31
CA GLU A 61 10.40 25.53 0.62
C GLU A 61 9.04 25.18 1.25
N SER A 62 7.95 25.72 0.72
CA SER A 62 6.60 25.46 1.21
C SER A 62 5.63 25.25 0.05
N TYR A 63 4.89 24.14 0.12
CA TYR A 63 4.01 23.67 -0.95
C TYR A 63 2.58 23.54 -0.43
N ASN A 64 1.59 23.79 -1.28
CA ASN A 64 0.19 23.58 -0.91
C ASN A 64 -0.63 23.02 -2.07
N GLU A 65 0.03 22.54 -3.12
CA GLU A 65 -0.60 21.90 -4.26
C GLU A 65 0.29 20.74 -4.68
N PHE A 66 -0.36 19.62 -4.98
CA PHE A 66 0.27 18.34 -5.29
C PHE A 66 -0.47 17.69 -6.45
N ALA A 67 0.28 17.19 -7.42
CA ALA A 67 -0.23 16.24 -8.38
C ALA A 67 -0.15 14.82 -7.76
N VAL A 68 -1.20 14.04 -7.97
CA VAL A 68 -1.41 12.68 -7.43
C VAL A 68 -1.48 11.73 -8.60
N GLY A 69 -0.50 10.84 -8.72
CA GLY A 69 -0.39 9.90 -9.84
C GLY A 69 -1.06 8.55 -9.54
N THR A 70 -1.43 7.83 -10.59
CA THR A 70 -1.87 6.43 -10.53
C THR A 70 -0.82 5.53 -9.89
N ASN A 71 0.46 5.81 -10.17
CA ASN A 71 1.60 4.94 -9.89
C ASN A 71 2.21 5.16 -8.50
N GLY A 72 1.34 5.33 -7.49
CA GLY A 72 1.69 5.22 -6.08
C GLY A 72 2.51 6.36 -5.46
N GLY A 73 2.54 7.52 -6.11
CA GLY A 73 3.24 8.72 -5.65
C GLY A 73 2.44 10.02 -5.77
N ILE A 74 2.94 11.05 -5.08
CA ILE A 74 2.53 12.45 -5.24
C ILE A 74 3.75 13.32 -5.49
N GLN A 75 3.57 14.39 -6.26
CA GLN A 75 4.61 15.38 -6.52
C GLN A 75 4.08 16.78 -6.21
N ALA A 76 4.89 17.60 -5.54
CA ALA A 76 4.54 18.98 -5.29
C ALA A 76 4.58 19.78 -6.60
N THR A 77 3.66 20.73 -6.77
CA THR A 77 3.68 21.63 -7.93
C THR A 77 4.51 22.88 -7.67
N ASP A 78 5.06 23.45 -8.73
CA ASP A 78 5.79 24.72 -8.69
C ASP A 78 4.83 25.93 -8.59
N ASN A 79 5.38 27.15 -8.64
CA ASN A 79 4.57 28.37 -8.56
C ASN A 79 3.75 28.68 -9.82
N LEU A 80 3.92 27.90 -10.89
CA LEU A 80 3.12 27.92 -12.11
C LEU A 80 2.06 26.80 -12.11
N GLY A 81 2.07 25.93 -11.09
CA GLY A 81 1.17 24.78 -10.96
C GLY A 81 1.63 23.56 -11.76
N LEU A 82 2.91 23.51 -12.16
CA LEU A 82 3.48 22.38 -12.91
C LEU A 82 4.03 21.35 -11.93
N ALA A 83 3.73 20.08 -12.16
CA ALA A 83 4.47 18.98 -11.53
C ALA A 83 5.76 18.78 -12.33
N GLY A 84 6.90 18.71 -11.64
CA GLY A 84 8.15 18.43 -12.34
C GLY A 84 8.71 19.57 -13.20
N ASN A 85 9.70 19.23 -14.01
CA ASN A 85 10.32 20.13 -14.99
C ASN A 85 9.59 20.15 -16.33
N ASP A 86 8.73 19.18 -16.60
CA ASP A 86 8.08 18.96 -17.89
C ASP A 86 6.54 18.91 -17.85
N ASP A 87 5.94 19.19 -16.68
CA ASP A 87 4.49 19.18 -16.45
C ASP A 87 3.90 17.76 -16.49
N ASP A 88 4.72 16.74 -16.25
CA ASP A 88 4.32 15.35 -16.07
C ASP A 88 4.70 14.87 -14.66
N ILE A 89 3.97 13.87 -14.16
CA ILE A 89 4.53 12.99 -13.15
C ILE A 89 4.85 11.73 -13.92
N ASP A 90 6.12 11.47 -14.21
CA ASP A 90 6.46 10.23 -14.86
C ASP A 90 6.04 9.05 -13.99
N TYR A 91 5.23 8.20 -14.61
CA TYR A 91 4.43 7.20 -13.93
C TYR A 91 5.27 5.95 -13.65
N ASP A 92 6.35 5.71 -14.37
CA ASP A 92 7.30 4.61 -14.15
C ASP A 92 8.56 5.11 -13.43
N LEU A 93 8.42 5.43 -12.14
CA LEU A 93 9.54 5.88 -11.29
C LEU A 93 10.68 4.84 -11.21
N TRP A 94 10.40 3.60 -11.59
CA TRP A 94 11.35 2.53 -11.59
C TRP A 94 12.30 2.61 -12.78
N ALA A 95 11.78 2.66 -14.01
CA ALA A 95 12.56 2.81 -15.22
C ALA A 95 13.25 4.18 -15.28
N ASP A 96 12.60 5.20 -14.75
CA ASP A 96 13.05 6.58 -14.82
C ASP A 96 13.30 7.16 -13.41
N LEU A 97 14.10 6.43 -12.60
CA LEU A 97 14.52 6.89 -11.26
C LEU A 97 15.17 8.29 -11.26
N ASP A 98 15.72 8.72 -12.40
CA ASP A 98 16.25 10.07 -12.57
C ASP A 98 15.18 11.16 -12.38
N GLU A 99 13.91 10.88 -12.65
CA GLU A 99 12.79 11.81 -12.40
C GLU A 99 12.43 11.86 -10.92
N PHE A 100 12.36 10.71 -10.24
CA PHE A 100 12.26 10.68 -8.78
C PHE A 100 13.35 11.54 -8.12
N LEU A 101 14.57 11.50 -8.65
CA LEU A 101 15.72 12.20 -8.08
C LEU A 101 15.88 13.64 -8.57
N GLY A 102 15.41 13.99 -9.77
CA GLY A 102 15.94 15.12 -10.52
C GLY A 102 14.90 16.03 -11.16
N ASP A 103 13.62 15.86 -10.84
CA ASP A 103 12.55 16.51 -11.57
C ASP A 103 12.16 17.92 -11.07
N GLY A 104 13.02 18.56 -10.27
CA GLY A 104 12.89 20.00 -9.96
C GLY A 104 11.84 20.38 -8.91
N THR A 105 10.90 19.50 -8.59
CA THR A 105 10.01 19.62 -7.42
C THR A 105 10.02 18.36 -6.56
N PRO A 106 9.68 18.45 -5.26
CA PRO A 106 9.64 17.30 -4.39
C PRO A 106 8.66 16.21 -4.80
N LEU A 107 9.09 14.96 -4.70
CA LEU A 107 8.31 13.77 -4.99
C LEU A 107 8.27 12.83 -3.79
N PHE A 108 7.11 12.25 -3.52
CA PHE A 108 6.84 11.35 -2.40
C PHE A 108 6.18 10.10 -2.94
N SER A 109 6.88 8.97 -2.89
CA SER A 109 6.42 7.70 -3.43
C SER A 109 6.25 6.69 -2.30
N ALA A 110 5.01 6.29 -2.02
CA ALA A 110 4.78 5.22 -1.04
C ALA A 110 4.96 3.84 -1.67
N PHE A 111 4.54 3.67 -2.92
CA PHE A 111 4.64 2.41 -3.63
C PHE A 111 4.77 2.69 -5.13
N GLY A 112 5.87 3.33 -5.51
CA GLY A 112 6.16 3.76 -6.87
C GLY A 112 6.44 2.57 -7.75
N THR A 113 5.45 2.21 -8.55
CA THR A 113 5.50 1.14 -9.54
C THR A 113 4.32 1.31 -10.51
N ASP A 114 4.28 0.53 -11.59
CA ASP A 114 3.26 0.52 -12.63
C ASP A 114 1.92 -0.03 -12.08
N LEU A 115 1.05 0.90 -11.69
CA LEU A 115 -0.26 0.65 -11.10
C LEU A 115 -1.35 1.18 -12.01
N SER A 116 -2.41 0.40 -12.15
CA SER A 116 -3.51 0.73 -13.04
C SER A 116 -4.84 0.72 -12.31
N LEU A 117 -5.68 1.72 -12.61
CA LEU A 117 -7.07 1.81 -12.15
C LEU A 117 -8.08 1.40 -13.22
N GLU A 118 -7.63 0.83 -14.35
CA GLU A 118 -8.51 0.47 -15.48
C GLU A 118 -9.67 -0.45 -15.05
N ASP A 119 -9.39 -1.46 -14.23
CA ASP A 119 -10.37 -2.47 -13.81
C ASP A 119 -10.76 -2.39 -12.32
N ASN A 120 -9.83 -1.98 -11.44
CA ASN A 120 -10.02 -2.03 -9.99
C ASN A 120 -9.47 -0.79 -9.28
N GLY A 121 -9.90 -0.63 -8.03
CA GLY A 121 -9.34 0.36 -7.12
C GLY A 121 -9.85 1.78 -7.32
N THR A 122 -9.41 2.65 -6.41
CA THR A 122 -9.74 4.08 -6.40
C THR A 122 -8.65 4.84 -5.67
N ILE A 123 -8.40 6.08 -6.10
CA ILE A 123 -7.55 7.03 -5.37
C ILE A 123 -8.43 8.07 -4.68
N HIS A 124 -8.13 8.38 -3.41
CA HIS A 124 -8.89 9.33 -2.60
C HIS A 124 -7.99 10.38 -1.97
N PHE A 125 -8.57 11.56 -1.74
CA PHE A 125 -7.95 12.67 -1.03
C PHE A 125 -8.85 13.18 0.10
N ASN A 126 -8.28 13.36 1.29
CA ASN A 126 -8.93 14.01 2.43
C ASN A 126 -8.02 15.05 3.08
N ASP A 127 -8.54 16.24 3.31
CA ASP A 127 -7.84 17.34 3.97
C ASP A 127 -8.54 17.69 5.28
N PHE A 128 -7.79 17.59 6.38
CA PHE A 128 -8.28 17.78 7.74
C PHE A 128 -7.94 19.16 8.32
N GLY A 129 -7.23 20.02 7.58
CA GLY A 129 -6.78 21.33 8.06
C GLY A 129 -5.34 21.35 8.55
N ASP A 130 -4.94 20.35 9.32
CA ASP A 130 -3.59 20.20 9.91
C ASP A 130 -2.80 19.00 9.36
N ARG A 131 -3.47 18.17 8.55
CA ARG A 131 -2.89 17.09 7.76
C ARG A 131 -3.76 16.80 6.54
N ALA A 132 -3.18 16.15 5.55
CA ALA A 132 -3.88 15.61 4.41
C ALA A 132 -3.50 14.14 4.18
N VAL A 133 -4.41 13.37 3.61
CA VAL A 133 -4.25 11.94 3.33
C VAL A 133 -4.57 11.67 1.87
N PHE A 134 -3.67 10.93 1.23
CA PHE A 134 -3.79 10.39 -0.11
C PHE A 134 -3.88 8.87 0.05
N THR A 135 -4.92 8.25 -0.50
CA THR A 135 -5.16 6.80 -0.35
C THR A 135 -5.28 6.15 -1.72
N TRP A 136 -4.45 5.16 -1.98
CA TRP A 136 -4.66 4.18 -3.04
C TRP A 136 -5.35 2.99 -2.37
N ASN A 137 -6.61 2.75 -2.72
CA ASN A 137 -7.41 1.70 -2.11
C ASN A 137 -7.72 0.64 -3.16
N GLU A 138 -7.14 -0.54 -2.96
CA GLU A 138 -7.33 -1.73 -3.80
C GLU A 138 -6.98 -1.48 -5.27
N VAL A 139 -5.87 -0.79 -5.54
CA VAL A 139 -5.40 -0.51 -6.91
C VAL A 139 -4.66 -1.74 -7.47
N GLY A 140 -4.89 -2.06 -8.74
CA GLY A 140 -4.22 -3.17 -9.41
C GLY A 140 -2.82 -2.78 -9.89
N SER A 141 -1.96 -3.76 -10.16
CA SER A 141 -0.79 -3.52 -11.02
C SER A 141 -1.18 -3.52 -12.49
N ALA A 142 -0.38 -2.91 -13.36
CA ALA A 142 -0.63 -2.97 -14.80
C ALA A 142 -0.53 -4.40 -15.38
N LEU A 143 0.34 -5.24 -14.80
CA LEU A 143 0.51 -6.63 -15.24
C LEU A 143 -0.64 -7.55 -14.82
N GLU A 144 -1.09 -7.46 -13.57
CA GLU A 144 -2.14 -8.31 -12.97
C GLU A 144 -3.17 -7.42 -12.26
N LEU A 145 -4.13 -6.90 -13.03
CA LEU A 145 -5.12 -5.90 -12.57
C LEU A 145 -5.97 -6.34 -11.37
N ASP A 146 -6.07 -7.63 -11.07
CA ASP A 146 -6.81 -8.18 -9.93
C ASP A 146 -5.92 -8.52 -8.72
N HIS A 147 -4.61 -8.30 -8.80
CA HIS A 147 -3.72 -8.32 -7.65
C HIS A 147 -3.71 -6.91 -7.03
N LEU A 148 -4.27 -6.77 -5.83
CA LEU A 148 -4.66 -5.45 -5.32
C LEU A 148 -3.68 -4.95 -4.24
N ALA A 149 -3.41 -3.64 -4.27
CA ALA A 149 -2.60 -2.95 -3.30
C ALA A 149 -3.38 -1.81 -2.62
N SER A 150 -3.18 -1.68 -1.30
CA SER A 150 -3.80 -0.65 -0.47
C SER A 150 -2.73 0.06 0.37
N PHE A 151 -2.53 1.35 0.13
CA PHE A 151 -1.54 2.17 0.85
C PHE A 151 -1.91 3.66 0.92
N GLN A 152 -1.21 4.40 1.79
CA GLN A 152 -1.46 5.81 2.05
C GLN A 152 -0.18 6.63 2.14
N ILE A 153 -0.30 7.90 1.74
CA ILE A 153 0.62 8.99 2.09
C ILE A 153 -0.15 9.97 2.96
N GLN A 154 0.43 10.37 4.10
CA GLN A 154 -0.10 11.47 4.92
C GLN A 154 0.94 12.57 5.06
N LEU A 155 0.53 13.81 4.79
CA LEU A 155 1.33 15.01 4.96
C LEU A 155 0.79 15.78 6.15
N PHE A 156 1.65 16.14 7.10
CA PHE A 156 1.28 16.95 8.26
C PHE A 156 1.78 18.38 8.09
N GLU A 157 1.05 19.37 8.61
CA GLU A 157 1.41 20.81 8.54
C GLU A 157 2.84 21.09 9.05
N MET A 158 3.34 20.27 9.97
CA MET A 158 4.69 20.41 10.53
C MET A 158 5.81 19.80 9.67
N GLY A 159 5.50 19.29 8.47
CA GLY A 159 6.47 18.69 7.55
C GLY A 159 6.73 17.20 7.79
N GLN A 160 5.99 16.56 8.70
CA GLN A 160 6.07 15.11 8.87
C GLN A 160 5.37 14.42 7.70
N ILE A 161 5.91 13.28 7.29
CA ILE A 161 5.38 12.45 6.20
C ILE A 161 5.20 11.05 6.75
N LEU A 162 4.06 10.43 6.48
CA LEU A 162 3.76 9.08 6.91
C LEU A 162 3.34 8.24 5.71
N PHE A 163 4.04 7.14 5.46
CA PHE A 163 3.58 6.08 4.58
C PHE A 163 2.95 4.97 5.41
N SER A 164 1.90 4.32 4.89
CA SER A 164 1.25 3.18 5.54
C SER A 164 0.77 2.18 4.51
N TYR A 165 0.98 0.90 4.77
CA TYR A 165 0.67 -0.22 3.86
C TYR A 165 -0.32 -1.16 4.54
N ASN A 166 -1.42 -1.48 3.86
CA ASN A 166 -2.53 -2.23 4.42
C ASN A 166 -3.02 -3.31 3.45
N GLY A 167 -2.10 -4.18 3.01
CA GLY A 167 -2.35 -5.20 2.02
C GLY A 167 -1.71 -4.81 0.71
N ILE A 168 -0.50 -5.31 0.48
CA ILE A 168 0.20 -5.21 -0.81
C ILE A 168 0.21 -6.61 -1.41
N PHE A 169 -0.69 -6.85 -2.37
CA PHE A 169 -0.81 -8.14 -3.04
C PHE A 169 -0.93 -9.29 -2.02
N ASP A 170 -1.88 -9.17 -1.09
CA ASP A 170 -1.95 -9.97 0.14
C ASP A 170 -2.87 -11.20 0.02
N ASP A 171 -3.48 -11.40 -1.15
CA ASP A 171 -4.34 -12.53 -1.44
C ASP A 171 -3.54 -13.79 -1.86
N ALA A 172 -4.23 -14.93 -1.89
CA ALA A 172 -3.57 -16.23 -2.03
C ALA A 172 -2.99 -16.44 -3.44
N GLY A 173 -1.67 -16.31 -3.56
CA GLY A 173 -0.93 -16.48 -4.82
C GLY A 173 -0.42 -15.17 -5.40
N GLU A 174 -0.68 -14.07 -4.73
CA GLU A 174 -0.19 -12.74 -5.08
C GLU A 174 1.16 -12.50 -4.39
N SER A 175 2.04 -11.77 -5.09
CA SER A 175 3.31 -11.31 -4.54
C SER A 175 3.85 -10.17 -5.40
N PRO A 176 4.61 -9.19 -4.86
CA PRO A 176 5.21 -8.16 -5.70
C PRO A 176 6.11 -8.72 -6.83
N PHE A 177 6.70 -9.90 -6.65
CA PHE A 177 7.51 -10.55 -7.68
C PHE A 177 6.68 -11.10 -8.84
N ASP A 178 5.49 -11.65 -8.56
CA ASP A 178 4.63 -12.25 -9.59
C ASP A 178 3.62 -11.24 -10.18
N SER A 179 3.34 -10.14 -9.46
CA SER A 179 2.27 -9.18 -9.77
C SER A 179 2.76 -7.94 -10.50
N LEU A 180 4.03 -7.58 -10.36
CA LEU A 180 4.63 -6.43 -11.02
C LEU A 180 5.47 -6.93 -12.20
N ASP A 181 5.57 -6.18 -13.28
CA ASP A 181 6.54 -6.38 -14.38
C ASP A 181 7.77 -5.46 -14.26
N GLU A 182 7.84 -4.69 -13.19
CA GLU A 182 8.91 -3.75 -12.89
C GLU A 182 9.24 -3.70 -11.39
N GLY A 183 10.20 -2.85 -10.99
CA GLY A 183 10.62 -2.73 -9.60
C GLY A 183 9.79 -1.70 -8.81
N ILE A 184 10.16 -1.52 -7.55
CA ILE A 184 9.45 -0.63 -6.62
C ILE A 184 10.41 0.46 -6.14
N VAL A 185 9.93 1.70 -6.11
CA VAL A 185 10.59 2.83 -5.45
C VAL A 185 9.71 3.33 -4.30
N THR A 186 10.24 3.35 -3.09
CA THR A 186 9.58 3.94 -1.92
C THR A 186 10.47 5.00 -1.31
N GLY A 187 9.96 6.21 -1.11
CA GLY A 187 10.71 7.25 -0.42
C GLY A 187 10.22 8.66 -0.64
N ILE A 188 11.07 9.58 -0.25
CA ILE A 188 10.89 11.02 -0.39
C ILE A 188 12.10 11.60 -1.13
N SER A 189 11.87 12.59 -2.00
CA SER A 189 12.90 13.25 -2.76
C SER A 189 12.68 14.76 -2.79
N ALA A 190 13.77 15.52 -2.74
CA ALA A 190 13.76 16.97 -2.95
C ALA A 190 13.61 17.39 -4.42
N GLY A 191 13.61 16.44 -5.36
CA GLY A 191 13.65 16.75 -6.80
C GLY A 191 15.00 17.34 -7.23
N ASP A 192 16.04 17.16 -6.41
CA ASP A 192 17.41 17.50 -6.74
C ASP A 192 18.32 16.28 -6.66
N TYR A 193 19.27 16.18 -7.60
CA TYR A 193 20.30 15.15 -7.59
C TYR A 193 21.23 15.34 -6.37
N GLY A 194 20.75 14.92 -5.21
CA GLY A 194 21.47 14.87 -3.96
C GLY A 194 22.43 13.69 -3.89
N PRO A 195 23.20 13.58 -2.79
CA PRO A 195 23.98 12.37 -2.53
C PRO A 195 23.04 11.16 -2.40
N LEU A 196 23.15 10.22 -3.34
CA LEU A 196 22.33 9.02 -3.38
C LEU A 196 22.88 7.98 -2.40
N ALA A 197 22.05 7.60 -1.44
CA ALA A 197 22.27 6.43 -0.61
C ALA A 197 20.94 5.69 -0.50
N LEU A 198 20.95 4.39 -0.78
CA LEU A 198 19.81 3.54 -0.47
C LEU A 198 19.68 3.41 1.05
N HIS A 199 18.46 3.54 1.54
CA HIS A 199 18.10 3.38 2.93
C HIS A 199 17.19 2.18 3.07
N ASP A 200 17.45 1.33 4.06
CA ASP A 200 16.52 0.30 4.49
C ASP A 200 15.43 0.97 5.35
N LEU A 201 14.23 1.09 4.79
CA LEU A 201 13.07 1.75 5.40
C LEU A 201 12.32 0.82 6.38
N SER A 202 12.68 -0.47 6.44
CA SER A 202 12.14 -1.41 7.44
C SER A 202 12.75 -1.21 8.83
N SER A 203 13.79 -0.37 8.94
CA SER A 203 14.52 -0.12 10.18
C SER A 203 14.69 1.37 10.50
N ASP A 204 14.72 1.68 11.80
CA ASP A 204 14.93 3.05 12.27
C ASP A 204 16.29 3.58 11.81
N SER A 205 16.28 4.77 11.19
CA SER A 205 17.50 5.44 10.74
C SER A 205 17.40 6.95 10.87
N SER A 206 18.53 7.65 10.82
CA SER A 206 18.56 9.11 10.78
C SER A 206 19.37 9.54 9.57
N ASN A 207 18.80 10.45 8.78
CA ASN A 207 19.42 10.98 7.58
C ASN A 207 19.48 12.51 7.66
N THR A 208 20.57 13.06 7.14
CA THR A 208 20.78 14.51 6.98
C THR A 208 20.47 14.99 5.57
N ALA A 209 19.94 14.14 4.70
CA ALA A 209 19.48 14.46 3.36
C ALA A 209 17.96 14.64 3.35
N ASN A 210 17.47 15.47 2.44
CA ASN A 210 16.05 15.60 2.15
C ASN A 210 15.54 14.43 1.29
N THR A 211 16.42 13.77 0.54
CA THR A 211 16.11 12.57 -0.23
C THR A 211 16.43 11.32 0.59
N VAL A 212 15.44 10.46 0.78
CA VAL A 212 15.54 9.18 1.49
C VAL A 212 14.64 8.18 0.79
N PHE A 213 15.21 7.10 0.26
CA PHE A 213 14.44 6.10 -0.46
C PHE A 213 15.05 4.71 -0.37
N GLU A 214 14.21 3.72 -0.61
CA GLU A 214 14.55 2.33 -0.85
C GLU A 214 14.06 1.94 -2.25
N GLN A 215 14.73 0.95 -2.83
CA GLN A 215 14.45 0.47 -4.16
C GLN A 215 14.52 -1.07 -4.15
N TRP A 216 13.50 -1.72 -4.71
CA TRP A 216 13.47 -3.15 -4.98
C TRP A 216 13.48 -3.38 -6.47
N CYS A 217 14.44 -4.18 -6.94
CA CYS A 217 14.57 -4.50 -8.34
C CYS A 217 13.55 -5.56 -8.78
N TYR A 218 13.03 -5.44 -10.01
CA TYR A 218 12.14 -6.45 -10.60
C TYR A 218 12.74 -7.87 -10.50
N ASP A 219 13.98 -8.04 -10.99
CA ASP A 219 14.79 -9.24 -10.77
C ASP A 219 16.28 -8.94 -10.51
N THR A 220 16.98 -9.91 -9.93
CA THR A 220 18.42 -9.81 -9.60
C THR A 220 19.36 -9.92 -10.80
N GLU A 221 18.88 -10.34 -11.97
CA GLU A 221 19.72 -10.52 -13.16
C GLU A 221 19.72 -9.27 -14.07
N ASP A 222 18.70 -8.41 -14.03
CA ASP A 222 18.49 -7.37 -15.05
C ASP A 222 18.22 -5.94 -14.53
N SER A 223 17.86 -5.65 -13.29
CA SER A 223 16.94 -4.51 -13.14
C SER A 223 17.39 -3.25 -12.38
N CYS A 224 18.31 -3.25 -11.42
CA CYS A 224 18.79 -1.96 -10.86
C CYS A 224 20.02 -1.45 -11.66
N GLU A 225 19.84 -0.77 -12.80
CA GLU A 225 20.98 -0.33 -13.67
C GLU A 225 22.11 0.41 -12.92
N GLN A 226 21.77 1.12 -11.84
CA GLN A 226 22.71 1.94 -11.06
C GLN A 226 22.94 1.46 -9.61
N PHE A 227 22.14 0.51 -9.10
CA PHE A 227 22.18 0.09 -7.71
C PHE A 227 22.24 -1.43 -7.56
N THR A 228 22.89 -1.93 -6.51
CA THR A 228 22.72 -3.34 -6.13
C THR A 228 21.64 -3.37 -5.05
N GLY A 229 20.38 -3.54 -5.46
CA GLY A 229 19.21 -3.58 -4.58
C GLY A 229 18.79 -4.99 -4.19
N LEU A 230 17.81 -5.08 -3.28
CA LEU A 230 17.02 -6.28 -3.07
C LEU A 230 16.06 -6.45 -4.26
N ASP A 231 15.53 -7.65 -4.51
CA ASP A 231 14.48 -7.83 -5.54
C ASP A 231 13.08 -7.67 -4.93
N ASN A 232 12.04 -7.62 -5.77
CA ASN A 232 10.64 -7.49 -5.35
C ASN A 232 10.19 -8.59 -4.37
N SER A 233 10.83 -9.77 -4.38
CA SER A 233 10.50 -10.85 -3.42
C SER A 233 10.89 -10.50 -1.97
N ALA A 234 11.69 -9.45 -1.80
CA ALA A 234 12.13 -8.94 -0.52
C ALA A 234 11.38 -7.69 -0.06
N PHE A 235 10.31 -7.27 -0.76
CA PHE A 235 9.46 -6.18 -0.26
C PHE A 235 8.89 -6.56 1.11
N ASP A 236 9.26 -5.78 2.13
CA ASP A 236 8.99 -6.12 3.53
C ASP A 236 8.26 -5.01 4.29
N LEU A 237 7.74 -4.00 3.59
CA LEU A 237 7.03 -2.88 4.18
C LEU A 237 5.52 -3.11 4.36
N ASP A 238 4.96 -4.21 3.84
CA ASP A 238 3.54 -4.48 4.00
C ASP A 238 3.16 -4.60 5.50
N GLN A 239 1.97 -4.10 5.84
CA GLN A 239 1.47 -3.99 7.21
C GLN A 239 2.36 -3.10 8.12
N MET A 240 3.19 -2.23 7.54
CA MET A 240 4.01 -1.28 8.30
C MET A 240 3.56 0.17 8.06
N SER A 241 4.08 1.06 8.90
CA SER A 241 4.05 2.49 8.66
C SER A 241 5.45 3.07 8.77
N ILE A 242 5.82 3.97 7.86
CA ILE A 242 7.12 4.66 7.83
C ILE A 242 6.86 6.13 8.11
N LEU A 243 7.42 6.62 9.21
CA LEU A 243 7.30 8.03 9.61
C LEU A 243 8.62 8.75 9.36
N PHE A 244 8.59 9.73 8.47
CA PHE A 244 9.67 10.69 8.24
C PHE A 244 9.42 11.93 9.08
N THR A 245 10.31 12.21 10.04
CA THR A 245 10.23 13.36 10.93
C THR A 245 11.35 14.36 10.61
N PRO A 246 11.05 15.62 10.26
CA PRO A 246 12.08 16.63 10.01
C PRO A 246 13.01 16.81 11.21
N ASN A 247 14.32 16.73 10.98
CA ASN A 247 15.37 16.91 12.01
C ASN A 247 16.23 18.18 11.79
N GLY A 248 15.78 19.07 10.89
CA GLY A 248 16.38 20.36 10.58
C GLY A 248 17.14 20.41 9.26
N ASN A 249 17.90 19.35 8.92
CA ASN A 249 18.64 19.25 7.65
C ASN A 249 18.20 18.06 6.79
N GLY A 250 17.34 17.19 7.31
CA GLY A 250 16.80 16.01 6.64
C GLY A 250 15.72 15.39 7.50
N PHE A 251 15.69 14.06 7.55
CA PHE A 251 14.63 13.30 8.23
C PHE A 251 15.20 12.20 9.14
N ASP A 252 14.60 12.07 10.32
CA ASP A 252 14.63 10.83 11.08
C ASP A 252 13.54 9.91 10.53
N VAL A 253 13.92 8.68 10.20
CA VAL A 253 13.02 7.63 9.68
C VAL A 253 12.74 6.65 10.81
N SER A 254 11.46 6.39 11.07
CA SER A 254 11.05 5.41 12.06
C SER A 254 9.99 4.49 11.50
N THR A 255 10.11 3.21 11.83
CA THR A 255 9.21 2.17 11.31
C THR A 255 8.32 1.66 12.43
N VAL A 256 7.01 1.81 12.25
CA VAL A 256 6.01 1.37 13.22
C VAL A 256 5.38 0.09 12.73
N ASN A 257 5.87 -1.02 13.28
CA ASN A 257 5.28 -2.34 13.06
C ASN A 257 3.86 -2.43 13.63
N GLN A 258 3.00 -3.21 12.98
CA GLN A 258 1.74 -3.61 13.59
C GLN A 258 1.95 -4.28 14.93
N VAL A 259 1.34 -3.71 15.96
CA VAL A 259 1.11 -4.45 17.19
C VAL A 259 0.02 -5.45 16.85
N SER A 260 0.41 -6.71 16.66
CA SER A 260 -0.52 -7.80 16.38
C SER A 260 -1.74 -7.64 17.28
N ALA A 261 -2.92 -7.42 16.68
CA ALA A 261 -4.15 -7.31 17.44
C ALA A 261 -4.20 -8.49 18.40
N PRO A 262 -4.40 -8.27 19.71
CA PRO A 262 -4.33 -9.35 20.68
C PRO A 262 -5.28 -10.43 20.21
N SER A 263 -4.75 -11.60 19.86
CA SER A 263 -5.49 -12.67 19.20
C SER A 263 -6.82 -12.81 19.90
N SER A 264 -7.89 -12.29 19.28
CA SER A 264 -9.18 -12.29 19.91
C SER A 264 -9.47 -13.74 20.19
N VAL A 265 -9.50 -14.13 21.47
CA VAL A 265 -9.76 -15.50 21.87
C VAL A 265 -11.10 -15.82 21.24
N LEU A 266 -11.07 -16.56 20.12
CA LEU A 266 -12.24 -17.04 19.43
C LEU A 266 -12.97 -17.86 20.50
N PHE A 267 -13.97 -17.24 21.14
CA PHE A 267 -15.01 -17.96 21.82
C PHE A 267 -15.72 -18.71 20.70
N SER A 268 -15.17 -19.88 20.35
CA SER A 268 -15.85 -20.89 19.57
C SER A 268 -17.10 -21.20 20.36
N SER A 269 -18.16 -20.50 19.98
CA SER A 269 -19.51 -20.86 20.31
C SER A 269 -19.73 -22.16 19.56
N ILE A 270 -19.28 -23.27 20.16
CA ILE A 270 -19.69 -24.61 19.74
C ILE A 270 -21.20 -24.61 19.93
N ALA A 271 -21.91 -24.19 18.89
CA ALA A 271 -23.31 -24.47 18.73
C ALA A 271 -23.37 -25.99 18.62
N LEU A 272 -23.58 -26.64 19.76
CA LEU A 272 -23.82 -28.06 19.87
C LEU A 272 -25.07 -28.33 19.04
N LEU A 273 -24.88 -28.73 17.78
CA LEU A 273 -25.96 -29.10 16.89
C LEU A 273 -26.59 -30.37 17.47
N GLY A 274 -27.61 -30.18 18.31
CA GLY A 274 -28.44 -31.25 18.84
C GLY A 274 -29.17 -31.92 17.69
N LEU A 275 -28.58 -32.97 17.12
CA LEU A 275 -29.27 -33.93 16.27
C LEU A 275 -30.34 -34.64 17.12
N ALA A 276 -31.51 -34.03 17.24
CA ALA A 276 -32.70 -34.66 17.78
C ALA A 276 -33.19 -35.71 16.76
N PHE A 277 -32.78 -36.97 16.93
CA PHE A 277 -33.40 -38.10 16.27
C PHE A 277 -34.84 -38.26 16.78
N ALA A 278 -35.81 -37.68 16.09
CA ALA A 278 -37.23 -37.92 16.31
C ALA A 278 -37.60 -39.34 15.84
N GLY A 279 -37.52 -40.32 16.73
CA GLY A 279 -38.04 -41.67 16.51
C GLY A 279 -39.57 -41.68 16.45
N ARG A 280 -40.14 -41.69 15.24
CA ARG A 280 -41.57 -42.03 15.03
C ARG A 280 -41.80 -43.52 15.32
N LYS A 281 -42.29 -43.85 16.52
CA LYS A 281 -42.96 -45.13 16.78
C LYS A 281 -44.37 -45.08 16.18
N LYS A 282 -44.61 -45.87 15.14
CA LYS A 282 -45.94 -46.15 14.58
C LYS A 282 -46.51 -47.37 15.34
N LEU A 283 -47.48 -47.15 16.21
CA LEU A 283 -48.33 -48.21 16.77
C LEU A 283 -49.42 -48.53 15.73
N ILE A 284 -49.45 -49.77 15.28
CA ILE A 284 -50.54 -50.37 14.50
C ILE A 284 -51.19 -51.39 15.46
N GLY A 285 -52.51 -51.34 15.57
CA GLY A 285 -53.32 -52.35 16.27
C GLY A 285 -53.53 -53.62 15.46
#